data_AF-A0A0Q8MK41-F1
#
_entry.id   AF-A0A0Q8MK41-F1
#
_cell.length_a   1.000
_cell.length_b   1.000
_cell.length_c   1.000
_cell.angle_alpha   90.00
_cell.angle_beta   90.00
_cell.angle_gamma   90.00
#
_symmetry.space_group_name_H-M   'P 1'
#
loop_
_entity.id
_entity.type
_entity.pdbx_description
1 polymer ?
#
loop_
_entity_poly.entity_id
_entity_poly.type
_entity_poly.pdbx_seq_one_letter_code
_entity_poly.pdbx_strand_id
1 'polypeptide(L)' 'MFGIHSADTICMKGQIAEVASMVATAIAYEQKMGGASITVTDDCGVLVLEGQASPTALAFASDIAAAFVGSRYCNLIKPL' A
#
# COMPACT_ATOMS: atom_id res chain seq x y z
N MET A 1 29.83 23.12 15.02
CA MET A 1 29.07 23.44 13.80
C MET A 1 28.58 22.11 13.24
N PHE A 2 27.43 21.63 13.72
CA PHE A 2 26.85 20.36 13.26
C PHE A 2 25.85 20.68 12.16
N GLY A 3 26.29 20.54 10.92
CA GLY A 3 25.41 20.56 9.76
C GLY A 3 24.59 19.28 9.74
N ILE A 4 23.40 19.33 10.33
CA ILE A 4 22.37 18.35 10.03
C ILE A 4 22.09 18.48 8.53
N HIS A 5 22.60 17.52 7.74
CA HIS A 5 22.02 17.22 6.45
C HIS A 5 20.59 16.80 6.75
N SER A 6 19.65 17.75 6.66
CA SER A 6 18.25 17.46 6.43
C SER A 6 18.21 16.74 5.09
N ALA A 7 18.41 15.42 5.15
CA ALA A 7 18.05 14.55 4.06
C ALA A 7 16.61 14.89 3.72
N ASP A 8 16.38 15.07 2.43
CA ASP A 8 15.13 15.32 1.74
C ASP A 8 14.14 14.15 1.94
N THR A 9 13.86 13.74 3.18
CA THR A 9 12.88 12.71 3.52
C THR A 9 11.48 13.29 3.68
N ILE A 10 11.28 14.54 3.25
CA ILE A 10 9.98 15.23 3.31
C ILE A 10 9.20 15.03 1.99
N CYS A 11 9.84 14.62 0.90
CA CYS A 11 9.20 14.66 -0.44
C CYS A 11 8.56 13.34 -0.92
N MET A 12 8.83 12.18 -0.31
CA MET A 12 8.20 10.92 -0.73
C MET A 12 6.96 10.53 0.07
N LYS A 13 6.83 11.00 1.32
CA LYS A 13 5.72 10.61 2.21
C LYS A 13 4.34 11.04 1.69
N GLY A 14 4.26 12.21 1.04
CA GLY A 14 3.01 12.70 0.43
C GLY A 14 2.56 11.84 -0.76
N GLN A 15 3.49 11.39 -1.61
CA GLN A 15 3.18 10.57 -2.76
C GLN A 15 2.71 9.17 -2.34
N ILE A 16 3.34 8.58 -1.32
CA ILE A 16 2.97 7.22 -0.87
C ILE A 16 1.62 7.20 -0.14
N ALA A 17 1.29 8.23 0.64
CA ALA A 17 -0.03 8.34 1.28
C ALA A 17 -1.17 8.52 0.25
N GLU A 18 -0.92 9.27 -0.81
CA GLU A 18 -1.87 9.43 -1.92
C GLU A 18 -2.03 8.11 -2.69
N VAL A 19 -0.92 7.41 -2.96
CA VAL A 19 -0.93 6.06 -3.54
C VAL A 19 -1.67 5.06 -2.66
N ALA A 20 -1.44 5.05 -1.35
CA ALA A 20 -2.15 4.18 -0.41
C ALA A 20 -3.66 4.43 -0.46
N SER A 21 -4.07 5.69 -0.57
CA SER A 21 -5.48 6.07 -0.73
C SER A 21 -6.05 5.62 -2.08
N MET A 22 -5.30 5.75 -3.18
CA MET A 22 -5.69 5.24 -4.50
C MET A 22 -5.83 3.71 -4.50
N VAL A 23 -4.88 3.00 -3.90
CA VAL A 23 -4.89 1.54 -3.74
C VAL A 23 -6.12 1.13 -2.92
N ALA A 24 -6.34 1.75 -1.76
CA ALA A 24 -7.50 1.47 -0.92
C ALA A 24 -8.84 1.74 -1.64
N THR A 25 -8.91 2.81 -2.45
CA THR A 25 -10.11 3.13 -3.23
C THR A 25 -10.33 2.12 -4.35
N ALA A 26 -9.29 1.74 -5.10
CA ALA A 26 -9.38 0.72 -6.15
C ALA A 26 -9.82 -0.63 -5.58
N ILE A 27 -9.28 -1.01 -4.43
CA ILE A 27 -9.65 -2.20 -3.66
C ILE A 27 -11.12 -2.13 -3.22
N ALA A 28 -11.56 -0.99 -2.66
CA ALA A 28 -12.93 -0.82 -2.17
C ALA A 28 -13.99 -0.80 -3.27
N TYR A 29 -13.66 -0.32 -4.46
CA TYR A 29 -14.58 -0.30 -5.61
C TYR A 29 -14.67 -1.64 -6.33
N GLU A 30 -13.73 -2.55 -6.08
CA GLU A 30 -13.67 -3.80 -6.81
C GLU A 30 -14.71 -4.79 -6.28
N GLN A 31 -15.77 -5.02 -7.06
CA GLN A 31 -16.92 -5.86 -6.68
C GLN A 31 -16.53 -7.31 -6.34
N LYS A 32 -15.34 -7.76 -6.73
CA LYS A 32 -14.76 -9.07 -6.40
C LYS A 32 -14.11 -9.13 -5.01
N MET A 33 -14.11 -8.04 -4.25
CA MET A 33 -13.63 -7.94 -2.87
C MET A 33 -14.73 -8.12 -1.82
N GLY A 34 -15.83 -8.78 -2.17
CA GLY A 34 -16.89 -9.11 -1.22
C GLY A 34 -16.34 -9.87 -0.01
N GLY A 35 -16.26 -9.18 1.14
CA GLY A 35 -15.72 -9.73 2.40
C GLY A 35 -14.22 -9.54 2.61
N ALA A 36 -13.49 -8.90 1.69
CA ALA A 36 -12.10 -8.56 1.91
C ALA A 36 -11.98 -7.31 2.79
N SER A 37 -11.17 -7.40 3.84
CA SER A 37 -10.80 -6.30 4.73
C SER A 37 -9.31 -6.09 4.58
N ILE A 38 -8.92 -5.11 3.77
CA ILE A 38 -7.51 -4.77 3.50
C ILE A 38 -7.26 -3.35 3.99
N THR A 39 -6.29 -3.22 4.87
CA THR A 39 -5.73 -1.99 5.41
C THR A 39 -4.41 -1.71 4.69
N VAL A 40 -4.24 -0.48 4.22
CA VAL A 40 -3.00 -0.04 3.57
C VAL A 40 -2.35 1.03 4.45
N THR A 41 -1.10 0.78 4.87
CA THR A 41 -0.35 1.64 5.78
C THR A 41 0.99 2.02 5.15
N ASP A 42 1.42 3.29 5.29
CA ASP A 42 2.78 3.72 4.98
C ASP A 42 3.67 3.54 6.21
N ASP A 43 4.76 2.77 6.07
CA ASP A 43 5.83 2.71 7.06
C ASP A 43 7.16 3.15 6.42
N CYS A 44 7.56 4.39 6.71
CA CYS A 44 8.83 4.98 6.24
C CYS A 44 9.07 4.89 4.72
N GLY A 45 8.03 4.97 3.89
CA GLY A 45 8.16 4.89 2.43
C GLY A 45 8.05 3.47 1.86
N VAL A 46 7.62 2.50 2.68
CA VAL A 46 7.22 1.15 2.27
C VAL A 46 5.72 1.00 2.48
N LEU A 47 5.04 0.51 1.46
CA LEU A 47 3.59 0.33 1.50
C LEU A 47 3.25 -1.04 2.09
N VAL A 48 2.61 -1.06 3.25
CA VAL A 48 2.24 -2.29 3.97
C VAL A 48 0.76 -2.56 3.74
N LEU A 49 0.44 -3.67 3.08
CA LEU A 49 -0.93 -4.15 2.91
C LEU A 49 -1.20 -5.25 3.94
N GLU A 50 -2.08 -5.00 4.89
CA GLU A 50 -2.47 -5.93 5.94
C GLU A 50 -3.96 -6.21 5.88
N GLY A 51 -4.37 -7.46 6.12
CA GLY A 51 -5.80 -7.75 6.13
C GLY A 51 -6.15 -9.19 5.85
N GLN A 52 -7.39 -9.39 5.42
CA GLN A 52 -7.96 -10.66 5.04
C GLN A 52 -8.69 -10.50 3.71
N ALA A 53 -8.35 -11.29 2.71
CA ALA A 53 -8.97 -11.22 1.39
C ALA A 53 -8.99 -12.58 0.73
N SER A 54 -9.94 -12.83 -0.17
CA SER A 54 -9.91 -14.02 -1.02
C SER A 54 -8.63 -14.05 -1.87
N PRO A 55 -8.11 -15.23 -2.26
CA PRO A 55 -6.88 -15.33 -3.05
C PRO A 55 -6.91 -14.52 -4.35
N THR A 56 -8.08 -14.39 -4.98
CA THR A 56 -8.29 -13.53 -6.14
C THR A 56 -8.05 -12.06 -5.80
N ALA A 57 -8.63 -11.56 -4.70
CA ALA A 57 -8.47 -10.19 -4.25
C ALA A 57 -7.03 -9.88 -3.77
N LEU A 58 -6.34 -10.86 -3.19
CA LEU A 58 -4.93 -10.74 -2.81
C LEU A 58 -4.03 -10.54 -4.03
N ALA A 59 -4.25 -11.30 -5.10
CA ALA A 59 -3.51 -11.14 -6.36
C ALA A 59 -3.74 -9.76 -6.97
N PHE A 60 -4.99 -9.28 -6.99
CA PHE A 60 -5.32 -7.93 -7.46
C PHE A 60 -4.69 -6.83 -6.58
N ALA A 61 -4.78 -6.93 -5.26
CA ALA A 61 -4.17 -5.96 -4.35
C ALA A 61 -2.65 -5.88 -4.53
N SER A 62 -2.00 -7.03 -4.77
CA SER A 62 -0.57 -7.10 -5.05
C SER A 62 -0.20 -6.48 -6.40
N ASP A 63 -1.01 -6.73 -7.44
CA ASP A 63 -0.81 -6.17 -8.78
C ASP A 63 -0.97 -4.64 -8.78
N ILE A 64 -2.02 -4.15 -8.11
CA ILE A 64 -2.25 -2.71 -7.91
C ILE A 64 -1.08 -2.10 -7.14
N ALA A 65 -0.69 -2.67 -6.00
CA ALA A 65 0.45 -2.16 -5.23
C ALA A 65 1.73 -2.14 -6.06
N ALA A 66 2.00 -3.21 -6.83
CA ALA A 66 3.15 -3.29 -7.71
C ALA A 66 3.11 -2.24 -8.84
N ALA A 67 1.94 -1.92 -9.38
CA ALA A 67 1.78 -0.89 -10.40
C ALA A 67 2.10 0.52 -9.87
N PHE A 68 1.80 0.80 -8.60
CA PHE A 68 2.05 2.12 -8.01
C PHE A 68 3.43 2.28 -7.36
N VAL A 69 3.90 1.30 -6.57
CA VAL A 69 5.16 1.39 -5.82
C VAL A 69 6.23 0.42 -6.29
N GLY A 70 5.97 -0.35 -7.34
CA GLY A 70 6.91 -1.35 -7.85
C GLY A 70 7.16 -2.45 -6.82
N SER A 71 8.42 -2.62 -6.42
CA SER A 71 8.84 -3.66 -5.46
C SER A 71 8.86 -3.17 -4.01
N ARG A 72 8.41 -1.94 -3.72
CA ARG A 72 8.48 -1.33 -2.37
C ARG A 72 7.18 -1.50 -1.58
N TYR A 73 6.67 -2.73 -1.53
CA TYR A 73 5.50 -3.07 -0.72
C TYR A 73 5.68 -4.38 0.03
N CYS A 74 5.03 -4.48 1.19
CA CYS A 74 4.90 -5.68 1.99
C CYS A 74 3.45 -6.16 1.93
N ASN A 75 3.24 -7.36 1.40
CA ASN A 75 1.93 -7.99 1.44
C ASN A 75 1.83 -8.93 2.64
N LEU A 76 1.00 -8.54 3.60
CA LEU A 76 0.64 -9.27 4.81
C LEU A 76 -0.85 -9.64 4.82
N ILE A 77 -1.51 -9.61 3.65
CA ILE A 77 -2.90 -10.03 3.49
C ILE A 77 -2.98 -11.55 3.69
N LYS A 78 -3.84 -11.97 4.61
CA LYS A 78 -4.15 -13.37 4.84
C LYS A 78 -5.26 -13.84 3.89
N PRO A 79 -5.15 -15.03 3.30
CA PRO A 79 -6.25 -15.61 2.55
C PRO A 79 -7.43 -15.92 3.49
N LEU A 80 -8.65 -15.58 3.03
CA LEU A 80 -9.93 -16.01 3.61
C LEU A 80 -10.30 -17.43 3.17
#